data_AF-A0A8T7DXP4-F1
#
_entry.id   AF-A0A8T7DXP4-F1
#
_cell.length_a   1.000
_cell.length_b   1.000
_cell.length_c   1.000
_cell.angle_alpha   90.00
_cell.angle_beta   90.00
_cell.angle_gamma   90.00
#
_symmetry.space_group_name_H-M   'P 1'
#
loop_
_entity.id
_entity.type
_entity.pdbx_description
1 polymer ?
#
loop_
_entity_poly.entity_id
_entity_poly.type
_entity_poly.pdbx_seq_one_letter_code
_entity_poly.pdbx_strand_id
1 'polypeptide(L)'
;VILKGSVPYNAHLEMHMTSLEALLRTVGELFPEGSDFGDTDAKDAVWDNPEKFRKTVDKAQQAFATFKPVVAKGDNRASLDAFKKFGKESCGNCHKSFKKKDDD
;
A
#
# COMPACT_ATOMS: atom_id res chain seq x y z
N VAL A 1 9.91 -13.50 4.34
CA VAL A 1 8.69 -13.07 3.61
C VAL A 1 8.07 -14.29 2.98
N ILE A 2 6.74 -14.50 3.09
CA ILE A 2 6.04 -15.69 2.58
C ILE A 2 6.36 -15.95 1.10
N LEU A 3 6.25 -14.92 0.25
CA LEU A 3 6.56 -15.00 -1.19
C LEU A 3 8.04 -15.32 -1.52
N LYS A 4 8.96 -15.11 -0.57
CA LYS A 4 10.38 -15.50 -0.72
C LYS A 4 10.63 -16.95 -0.26
N GLY A 5 9.61 -17.65 0.24
CA GLY A 5 9.75 -18.98 0.84
C GLY A 5 10.52 -18.98 2.17
N SER A 6 10.77 -17.82 2.79
CA SER A 6 11.55 -17.75 4.04
C SER A 6 10.80 -18.31 5.26
N VAL A 7 9.49 -18.57 5.12
CA VAL A 7 8.61 -19.10 6.16
C VAL A 7 7.57 -20.04 5.53
N PRO A 8 7.11 -21.09 6.22
CA PRO A 8 6.22 -22.11 5.64
C PRO A 8 4.72 -21.74 5.72
N TYR A 9 4.36 -20.48 5.46
CA TYR A 9 3.00 -19.95 5.69
C TYR A 9 2.26 -19.56 4.41
N ASN A 10 2.44 -20.28 3.30
CA ASN A 10 1.78 -19.96 2.02
C ASN A 10 0.25 -19.90 2.12
N ALA A 11 -0.35 -20.73 2.98
CA ALA A 11 -1.78 -20.73 3.23
C ALA A 11 -2.31 -19.41 3.79
N HIS A 12 -1.46 -18.56 4.39
CA HIS A 12 -1.87 -17.26 4.94
C HIS A 12 -1.95 -16.15 3.88
N LEU A 13 -1.44 -16.38 2.66
CA LEU A 13 -1.40 -15.36 1.61
C LEU A 13 -2.79 -14.80 1.30
N GLU A 14 -3.81 -15.65 1.25
CA GLU A 14 -5.18 -15.20 0.96
C GLU A 14 -5.70 -14.18 1.99
N MET A 15 -5.52 -14.47 3.27
CA MET A 15 -5.92 -13.56 4.35
C MET A 15 -5.16 -12.24 4.26
N HIS A 16 -3.84 -12.26 4.04
CA HIS A 16 -3.05 -11.05 3.86
C HIS A 16 -3.50 -10.21 2.66
N MET A 17 -3.83 -10.86 1.54
CA MET A 17 -4.31 -10.16 0.35
C MET A 17 -5.68 -9.52 0.59
N THR A 18 -6.59 -10.21 1.26
CA THR A 18 -7.91 -9.66 1.62
C THR A 18 -7.79 -8.46 2.57
N SER A 19 -6.95 -8.57 3.61
CA SER A 19 -6.70 -7.45 4.53
C SER A 19 -6.09 -6.24 3.83
N LEU A 20 -5.12 -6.47 2.93
CA LEU A 20 -4.49 -5.39 2.18
C LEU A 20 -5.49 -4.69 1.23
N GLU A 21 -6.38 -5.45 0.59
CA GLU A 21 -7.45 -4.87 -0.23
C GLU A 21 -8.38 -3.97 0.60
N ALA A 22 -8.79 -4.43 1.78
CA ALA A 22 -9.66 -3.66 2.66
C ALA A 22 -8.98 -2.35 3.11
N LEU A 23 -7.71 -2.41 3.52
CA LEU A 23 -6.95 -1.22 3.92
C LEU A 23 -6.82 -0.21 2.78
N LEU A 24 -6.53 -0.66 1.57
CA LEU A 24 -6.40 0.23 0.40
C LEU A 24 -7.72 0.90 0.02
N ARG A 25 -8.87 0.27 0.33
CA ARG A 25 -10.19 0.86 0.10
C ARG A 25 -10.50 2.00 1.07
N THR A 26 -10.06 1.90 2.32
CA THR A 26 -10.43 2.85 3.38
C THR A 26 -9.38 3.91 3.68
N VAL A 27 -8.11 3.72 3.29
CA VAL A 27 -7.00 4.62 3.66
C VAL A 27 -7.23 6.08 3.26
N GLY A 28 -7.92 6.34 2.16
CA GLY A 28 -8.22 7.71 1.71
C GLY A 28 -9.16 8.48 2.63
N GLU A 29 -9.92 7.78 3.47
CA GLU A 29 -10.91 8.34 4.40
C GLU A 29 -10.30 8.67 5.77
N LEU A 30 -9.09 8.20 6.05
CA LEU A 30 -8.43 8.33 7.35
C LEU A 30 -7.74 9.69 7.57
N PHE A 31 -7.86 10.61 6.62
CA PHE A 31 -7.23 11.94 6.65
C PHE A 31 -8.28 13.06 6.53
N PRO A 32 -9.24 13.19 7.48
CA PRO A 32 -10.20 14.28 7.46
C PRO A 32 -9.51 15.65 7.64
N GLU A 33 -10.19 16.72 7.26
CA GLU A 33 -9.71 18.09 7.50
C GLU A 33 -9.47 18.32 9.01
N GLY A 34 -8.36 18.99 9.33
CA GLY A 34 -7.96 19.24 10.71
C GLY A 34 -7.45 18.01 11.46
N SER A 35 -7.01 16.94 10.78
CA SER A 35 -6.33 15.80 11.42
C SER A 35 -4.79 15.85 11.27
N ASP A 36 -4.26 17.05 11.04
CA ASP A 36 -2.84 17.36 10.84
C ASP A 36 -2.06 17.59 12.15
N PHE A 37 -2.74 17.50 13.30
CA PHE A 37 -2.14 17.71 14.62
C PHE A 37 -1.84 16.40 15.36
N GLY A 38 -1.01 16.50 16.41
CA GLY A 38 -0.61 15.38 17.26
C GLY A 38 0.59 14.60 16.72
N ASP A 39 0.74 13.36 17.18
CA ASP A 39 1.80 12.47 16.72
C ASP A 39 1.42 11.87 15.36
N THR A 40 1.79 12.58 14.29
CA THR A 40 1.46 12.22 12.91
C THR A 40 2.64 12.40 11.96
N ASP A 41 2.86 11.37 11.16
CA ASP A 41 3.79 11.37 10.04
C ASP A 41 3.16 11.88 8.74
N ALA A 42 1.90 12.30 8.75
CA ALA A 42 1.31 12.92 7.57
C ALA A 42 2.00 14.26 7.27
N LYS A 43 2.32 14.51 6.00
CA LYS A 43 2.74 15.83 5.53
C LYS A 43 1.51 16.69 5.23
N ASP A 44 1.65 18.00 5.40
CA ASP A 44 0.65 19.01 5.03
C ASP A 44 0.13 18.84 3.59
N ALA A 45 1.00 18.33 2.71
CA ALA A 45 0.70 17.99 1.32
C ALA A 45 -0.54 17.08 1.14
N VAL A 46 -0.93 16.29 2.15
CA VAL A 46 -2.18 15.52 2.15
C VAL A 46 -3.39 16.45 2.00
N TRP A 47 -3.41 17.56 2.76
CA TRP A 47 -4.50 18.53 2.78
C TRP A 47 -4.31 19.67 1.78
N ASP A 48 -3.07 20.07 1.46
CA ASP A 48 -2.79 21.08 0.43
C ASP A 48 -3.09 20.57 -0.99
N ASN A 49 -3.00 19.24 -1.20
CA ASN A 49 -3.16 18.62 -2.52
C ASN A 49 -4.08 17.39 -2.47
N PRO A 50 -5.37 17.54 -2.06
CA PRO A 50 -6.26 16.42 -1.81
C PRO A 50 -6.56 15.62 -3.08
N GLU A 51 -6.58 16.25 -4.26
CA GLU A 51 -6.73 15.56 -5.53
C GLU A 51 -5.53 14.64 -5.83
N LYS A 52 -4.31 15.13 -5.58
CA LYS A 52 -3.08 14.36 -5.79
C LYS A 52 -2.99 13.19 -4.80
N PHE A 53 -3.42 13.42 -3.55
CA PHE A 53 -3.50 12.37 -2.54
C PHE A 53 -4.48 11.28 -2.99
N ARG A 54 -5.73 11.64 -3.31
CA ARG A 54 -6.75 10.70 -3.81
C ARG A 54 -6.28 9.93 -5.04
N LYS A 55 -5.69 10.60 -6.02
CA LYS A 55 -5.14 9.95 -7.23
C LYS A 55 -4.02 8.95 -6.90
N THR A 56 -3.27 9.16 -5.82
CA THR A 56 -2.23 8.22 -5.39
C THR A 56 -2.83 7.00 -4.69
N VAL A 57 -3.91 7.18 -3.92
CA VAL A 57 -4.71 6.09 -3.37
C VAL A 57 -5.34 5.25 -4.50
N ASP A 58 -5.94 5.88 -5.51
CA ASP A 58 -6.53 5.18 -6.66
C ASP A 58 -5.48 4.35 -7.41
N LYS A 59 -4.28 4.91 -7.62
CA LYS A 59 -3.16 4.17 -8.22
C LYS A 59 -2.72 2.98 -7.38
N ALA A 60 -2.71 3.12 -6.05
CA ALA A 60 -2.39 2.02 -5.15
C ALA A 60 -3.42 0.87 -5.25
N GLN A 61 -4.71 1.21 -5.34
CA GLN A 61 -5.79 0.24 -5.56
C GLN A 61 -5.66 -0.46 -6.92
N GLN A 62 -5.37 0.29 -7.99
CA GLN A 62 -5.15 -0.28 -9.33
C GLN A 62 -3.91 -1.20 -9.40
N ALA A 63 -2.81 -0.79 -8.75
CA ALA A 63 -1.63 -1.62 -8.62
C ALA A 63 -1.95 -2.93 -7.88
N PHE A 64 -2.76 -2.86 -6.81
CA PHE A 64 -3.22 -4.04 -6.08
C PHE A 64 -4.10 -4.96 -6.94
N ALA A 65 -5.02 -4.39 -7.73
CA ALA A 65 -5.87 -5.14 -8.64
C ALA A 65 -5.06 -5.92 -9.70
N THR A 66 -3.88 -5.41 -10.08
CA THR A 66 -2.94 -6.11 -10.97
C THR A 66 -2.10 -7.16 -10.23
N PHE A 67 -1.74 -6.88 -8.97
CA PHE A 67 -0.91 -7.76 -8.14
C PHE A 67 -1.66 -9.01 -7.66
N LYS A 68 -2.90 -8.85 -7.17
CA LYS A 68 -3.73 -9.94 -6.62
C LYS A 68 -3.83 -11.19 -7.51
N PRO A 69 -4.17 -11.08 -8.82
CA PRO A 69 -4.26 -12.25 -9.68
C PRO A 69 -2.92 -12.91 -9.95
N VAL A 70 -1.77 -12.23 -9.79
CA VAL A 70 -0.45 -12.87 -9.92
C VAL A 70 -0.20 -13.79 -8.74
N VAL A 71 -0.50 -13.34 -7.52
CA VAL A 71 -0.37 -14.17 -6.29
C VAL A 71 -1.28 -15.38 -6.34
N ALA A 72 -2.52 -15.22 -6.83
CA ALA A 72 -3.49 -16.32 -6.95
C ALA A 72 -3.03 -17.47 -7.86
N LYS A 73 -2.07 -17.23 -8.77
CA LYS A 73 -1.50 -18.28 -9.64
C LYS A 73 -0.49 -19.19 -8.92
N GLY A 74 -0.04 -18.83 -7.72
CA GLY A 74 0.86 -19.65 -6.91
C GLY A 74 2.33 -19.69 -7.39
N ASP A 75 2.70 -18.95 -8.43
CA ASP A 75 4.11 -18.80 -8.82
C ASP A 75 4.78 -17.80 -7.88
N ASN A 76 5.60 -18.31 -6.96
CA ASN A 76 6.30 -17.50 -5.96
C ASN A 76 7.26 -16.48 -6.58
N ARG A 77 7.94 -16.81 -7.69
CA ARG A 77 8.88 -15.89 -8.34
C ARG A 77 8.12 -14.74 -8.99
N ALA A 78 7.09 -15.06 -9.77
CA ALA A 78 6.23 -14.04 -10.38
C ALA A 78 5.54 -13.17 -9.32
N SER A 79 5.05 -13.80 -8.25
CA SER A 79 4.41 -13.12 -7.12
C SER A 79 5.38 -12.18 -6.40
N LEU A 80 6.63 -12.58 -6.22
CA LEU A 80 7.65 -11.74 -5.59
C LEU A 80 7.98 -10.50 -6.44
N ASP A 81 8.10 -10.66 -7.76
CA ASP A 81 8.35 -9.52 -8.66
C ASP A 81 7.14 -8.59 -8.74
N ALA A 82 5.92 -9.15 -8.78
CA ALA A 82 4.69 -8.37 -8.72
C ALA A 82 4.55 -7.64 -7.37
N PHE A 83 4.95 -8.26 -6.25
CA PHE A 83 4.97 -7.63 -4.93
C PHE A 83 5.92 -6.42 -4.89
N LYS A 84 7.13 -6.53 -5.45
CA LYS A 84 8.06 -5.39 -5.53
C LYS A 84 7.48 -4.24 -6.34
N LYS A 85 6.88 -4.55 -7.50
CA LYS A 85 6.23 -3.55 -8.36
C LYS A 85 5.09 -2.87 -7.62
N PHE A 86 4.18 -3.65 -7.03
CA PHE A 86 3.08 -3.15 -6.22
C PHE A 86 3.59 -2.24 -5.10
N GLY A 87 4.54 -2.70 -4.27
CA GLY A 87 5.06 -1.90 -3.16
C GLY A 87 5.67 -0.56 -3.58
N LYS A 88 6.31 -0.49 -4.76
CA LYS A 88 6.79 0.77 -5.34
C LYS A 88 5.64 1.65 -5.80
N GLU A 89 4.68 1.08 -6.52
CA GLU A 89 3.57 1.82 -7.15
C GLU A 89 2.51 2.31 -6.16
N SER A 90 2.34 1.60 -5.03
CA SER A 90 1.43 1.93 -3.93
C SER A 90 2.16 2.63 -2.78
N CYS A 91 2.72 1.85 -1.85
CA CYS A 91 3.31 2.31 -0.59
C CYS A 91 4.41 3.35 -0.83
N GLY A 92 5.36 3.03 -1.72
CA GLY A 92 6.52 3.87 -1.98
C GLY A 92 6.15 5.23 -2.58
N ASN A 93 5.26 5.25 -3.57
CA ASN A 93 4.80 6.50 -4.19
C ASN A 93 4.00 7.38 -3.23
N CYS A 94 3.11 6.78 -2.44
CA CYS A 94 2.32 7.49 -1.44
C CYS A 94 3.22 8.07 -0.35
N HIS A 95 4.02 7.23 0.31
CA HIS A 95 4.85 7.66 1.43
C HIS A 95 5.90 8.70 1.01
N LYS A 96 6.49 8.58 -0.18
CA LYS A 96 7.41 9.60 -0.71
C LYS A 96 6.74 10.98 -0.77
N SER A 97 5.47 11.04 -1.16
CA SER A 97 4.74 12.28 -1.38
C SER A 97 4.09 12.82 -0.10
N PHE A 98 3.61 11.93 0.77
CA PHE A 98 2.65 12.27 1.81
C PHE A 98 3.02 11.83 3.24
N LYS A 99 4.04 10.97 3.41
CA LYS A 99 4.57 10.59 4.74
C LYS A 99 5.90 11.32 4.99
N LYS A 100 6.10 11.83 6.21
CA LYS A 100 7.40 12.25 6.73
C LYS A 100 8.35 11.05 6.68
N LYS A 101 9.63 11.33 6.42
CA LYS A 101 10.64 10.29 6.63
C LYS A 101 10.82 10.16 8.14
N ASP A 102 11.08 8.94 8.58
CA ASP A 102 11.53 8.73 9.94
C ASP A 102 12.89 9.45 10.02
N ASP A 103 13.00 10.48 10.86
CA ASP A 103 14.30 11.05 11.22
C ASP A 103 14.95 10.04 12.18
N ASP A 104 16.17 9.58 11.88
CA ASP A 104 16.97 8.68 12.74
C ASP A 104 17.26 9.31 14.12
#